data_AF-A0A1I6QRJ8-F1
#
_entry.id   AF-A0A1I6QRJ8-F1
#
_cell.length_a   1.000
_cell.length_b   1.000
_cell.length_c   1.000
_cell.angle_alpha   90.00
_cell.angle_beta   90.00
_cell.angle_gamma   90.00
#
_symmetry.space_group_name_H-M   'P 1'
#
loop_
_entity.id
_entity.type
_entity.pdbx_description
1 polymer ?
#
loop_
_entity_poly.entity_id
_entity_poly.type
_entity_poly.pdbx_seq_one_letter_code
_entity_poly.pdbx_strand_id
1 'polypeptide(L)'
;MAITTVPTIIKERYYSNQLLGVEDFERERDYHVSERELLAGALLEAGILFDLAVSTIVNDNTGAVQISTGVALNAAGKLIPLSNRASFAGQEVTVQSNVVTIHAGTTDYAGKTWILSIEPNEEPIPLTDNQLQSVPLLSLTEEGSSLTPCQIPLARLTVHAVDGSAPAAYTLDIDTSVRKQVTLQDGRLDALDAGMIQSGVLDVARIPKLSADQIDSGQFAVERLPGLDADRIVSGTLSPDRIPTLPADKISGLTGSELTTYWAQSVAVVPHGSGLKAYPLAAGKEEGTVIGLLHTVTDKGNVYYSMGIGFPQTLVSFASNELMFSGLKCNVYSDRLQYNLAAEGGTAEETVTGLTFTGVSEALQFSLLTPESELPPEHRNKIIGLVTYGTQRYQGSVTPTIGIGEIVANIRDAVSPFQYWAAANPSFSLPTVEALAQQLKNNGLIAPDAAPILAGQQPSLHANALSFIELLVKVFPESAAQPAQVAWSLSAARISAARASAALGVFYKGKISMQDFITLTIGSFPAPPVEQVVLQLQQQGKTAQEAVAAIKESNSQFDTQPVQLGILLRVYFTDSSNTPLLMAQAFFNAGYKDKEALSAALATLFPQSASNDIRNAIDSAFNKS
;
A
#
# COMPACT_ATOMS: atom_id res chain seq x y z
N MET A 1 -56.57 2.24 36.48
CA MET A 1 -57.51 1.92 35.38
C MET A 1 -57.14 2.81 34.22
N ALA A 2 -56.91 2.25 33.02
CA ALA A 2 -56.74 3.09 31.84
C ALA A 2 -58.02 3.91 31.62
N ILE A 3 -57.90 5.18 31.24
CA ILE A 3 -59.05 6.03 30.90
C ILE A 3 -59.68 5.43 29.63
N THR A 4 -60.74 4.64 29.78
CA THR A 4 -61.44 3.99 28.64
C THR A 4 -62.39 4.93 27.92
N THR A 5 -62.74 6.05 28.56
CA THR A 5 -63.63 7.08 28.01
C THR A 5 -63.12 8.45 28.42
N VAL A 6 -62.80 9.31 27.45
CA VAL A 6 -62.39 10.69 27.71
C VAL A 6 -63.62 11.48 28.19
N PRO A 7 -63.64 12.03 29.41
CA PRO A 7 -64.78 12.79 29.91
C PRO A 7 -64.93 14.11 29.13
N THR A 8 -66.17 14.56 28.94
CA THR A 8 -66.43 15.91 28.43
C THR A 8 -66.15 16.92 29.54
N ILE A 9 -65.15 17.77 29.34
CA ILE A 9 -64.84 18.87 30.26
C ILE A 9 -65.51 20.13 29.71
N ILE A 10 -66.45 20.68 30.47
CA ILE A 10 -67.23 21.86 30.06
C ILE A 10 -66.44 23.12 30.46
N LYS A 11 -66.18 24.00 29.48
CA LYS A 11 -65.62 25.33 29.70
C LYS A 11 -66.71 26.38 29.55
N GLU A 12 -66.85 27.25 30.54
CA GLU A 12 -67.81 28.33 30.49
C GLU A 12 -67.32 29.47 29.57
N ARG A 13 -68.24 30.09 28.84
CA ARG A 13 -67.93 31.27 28.01
C ARG A 13 -68.43 32.53 28.70
N TYR A 14 -67.50 33.41 29.04
CA TYR A 14 -67.84 34.71 29.61
C TYR A 14 -67.99 35.79 28.53
N TYR A 15 -68.92 36.72 28.75
CA TYR A 15 -69.19 37.84 27.84
C TYR A 15 -68.79 39.18 28.46
N SER A 16 -68.52 40.17 27.62
CA SER A 16 -68.22 41.52 28.09
C SER A 16 -69.35 42.06 28.98
N ASN A 17 -68.96 42.61 30.13
CA ASN A 17 -69.87 43.14 31.16
C ASN A 17 -70.77 42.09 31.84
N GLN A 18 -70.47 40.80 31.73
CA GLN A 18 -71.12 39.79 32.55
C GLN A 18 -70.71 39.96 34.02
N LEU A 19 -71.70 39.97 34.91
CA LEU A 19 -71.46 39.92 36.35
C LEU A 19 -71.08 38.49 36.73
N LEU A 20 -69.92 38.30 37.38
CA LEU A 20 -69.43 36.98 37.81
C LEU A 20 -69.86 36.68 39.25
N GLY A 21 -70.51 35.53 39.46
CA GLY A 21 -70.85 34.99 40.77
C GLY A 21 -69.83 33.95 41.25
N VAL A 22 -69.98 33.48 42.50
CA VAL A 22 -69.12 32.43 43.08
C VAL A 22 -69.14 31.15 42.24
N GLU A 23 -70.33 30.75 41.76
CA GLU A 23 -70.50 29.57 40.91
C GLU A 23 -69.71 29.65 39.60
N ASP A 24 -69.49 30.86 39.05
CA ASP A 24 -68.69 31.03 37.85
C ASP A 24 -67.21 30.68 38.11
N PHE A 25 -66.69 31.06 39.27
CA PHE A 25 -65.32 30.74 39.67
C PHE A 25 -65.17 29.26 40.02
N GLU A 26 -66.19 28.65 40.62
CA GLU A 26 -66.21 27.20 40.88
C GLU A 26 -66.18 26.42 39.56
N ARG A 27 -67.00 26.81 38.57
CA ARG A 27 -66.98 26.21 37.23
C ARG A 27 -65.61 26.32 36.57
N GLU A 28 -64.98 27.50 36.60
CA GLU A 28 -63.65 27.69 35.98
C GLU A 28 -62.56 26.90 36.74
N ARG A 29 -62.62 26.86 38.07
CA ARG A 29 -61.72 26.03 38.89
C ARG A 29 -61.86 24.56 38.53
N ASP A 30 -63.09 24.05 38.49
CA ASP A 30 -63.39 22.65 38.25
C ASP A 30 -63.01 22.24 36.81
N TYR A 31 -63.16 23.15 35.84
CA TYR A 31 -62.60 23.01 34.48
C TYR A 31 -61.08 22.76 34.55
N HIS A 32 -60.32 23.63 35.20
CA HIS A 32 -58.86 23.51 35.28
C HIS A 32 -58.38 22.33 36.12
N VAL A 33 -59.13 21.92 37.13
CA VAL A 33 -58.85 20.70 37.91
C VAL A 33 -59.06 19.47 37.02
N SER A 34 -60.23 19.36 36.39
CA SER A 34 -60.57 18.23 35.51
C SER A 34 -59.62 18.12 34.32
N GLU A 35 -59.20 19.24 33.72
CA GLU A 35 -58.26 19.27 32.60
C GLU A 35 -56.88 18.75 33.03
N ARG A 36 -56.37 19.20 34.18
CA ARG A 36 -55.07 18.73 34.71
C ARG A 36 -55.11 17.26 35.12
N GLU A 37 -56.17 16.84 35.78
CA GLU A 37 -56.39 15.45 36.18
C GLU A 37 -56.48 14.52 34.97
N LEU A 38 -57.21 14.93 33.92
CA LEU A 38 -57.27 14.20 32.66
C LEU A 38 -55.90 14.10 32.00
N LEU A 39 -55.15 15.21 31.89
CA LEU A 39 -53.83 15.20 31.25
C LEU A 39 -52.82 14.33 32.00
N ALA A 40 -52.76 14.47 33.33
CA ALA A 40 -51.87 13.67 34.17
C ALA A 40 -52.28 12.18 34.13
N GLY A 41 -53.57 11.89 34.31
CA GLY A 41 -54.12 10.54 34.31
C GLY A 41 -54.17 9.88 32.92
N ALA A 42 -54.00 10.61 31.82
CA ALA A 42 -53.87 10.03 30.48
C ALA A 42 -52.45 9.58 30.15
N LEU A 43 -51.44 10.15 30.81
CA LEU A 43 -50.03 9.89 30.53
C LEU A 43 -49.37 9.03 31.60
N LEU A 44 -49.76 9.20 32.85
CA LEU A 44 -49.10 8.64 34.01
C LEU A 44 -50.01 7.67 34.76
N GLU A 45 -49.42 6.61 35.30
CA GLU A 45 -50.06 5.78 36.30
C GLU A 45 -49.85 6.34 37.71
N ALA A 46 -50.81 6.07 38.59
CA ALA A 46 -50.73 6.42 40.01
C ALA A 46 -49.46 5.87 40.66
N GLY A 47 -48.81 6.69 41.49
CA GLY A 47 -47.57 6.34 42.17
C GLY A 47 -46.86 7.55 42.77
N ILE A 48 -45.63 7.33 43.21
CA ILE A 48 -44.72 8.36 43.72
C ILE A 48 -44.05 9.04 42.53
N LEU A 49 -44.20 10.37 42.43
CA LEU A 49 -43.59 11.17 41.37
C LEU A 49 -42.20 11.67 41.79
N PHE A 50 -42.06 12.06 43.06
CA PHE A 50 -40.83 12.60 43.61
C PHE A 50 -40.70 12.28 45.10
N ASP A 51 -39.57 11.69 45.49
CA ASP A 51 -39.16 11.41 46.87
C ASP A 51 -40.19 10.62 47.71
N LEU A 52 -40.61 11.07 48.91
CA LEU A 52 -41.44 10.30 49.86
C LEU A 52 -40.78 9.01 50.40
N ALA A 53 -39.47 9.05 50.63
CA ALA A 53 -38.74 7.99 51.30
C ALA A 53 -39.21 7.82 52.75
N VAL A 54 -39.35 6.57 53.18
CA VAL A 54 -39.80 6.20 54.53
C VAL A 54 -38.64 5.54 55.26
N SER A 55 -38.35 5.98 56.48
CA SER A 55 -37.25 5.49 57.31
C SER A 55 -37.61 5.49 58.80
N THR A 56 -36.91 4.70 59.60
CA THR A 56 -37.04 4.74 61.07
C THR A 56 -36.07 5.75 61.65
N ILE A 57 -36.41 6.28 62.83
CA ILE A 57 -35.43 7.02 63.63
C ILE A 57 -34.55 6.00 64.35
N VAL A 58 -33.24 6.02 64.04
CA VAL A 58 -32.27 5.12 64.64
C VAL A 58 -32.19 5.37 66.15
N ASN A 59 -32.31 4.30 66.95
CA ASN A 59 -32.32 4.32 68.42
C ASN A 59 -33.56 4.97 69.06
N ASP A 60 -34.66 5.10 68.32
CA ASP A 60 -35.93 5.55 68.87
C ASP A 60 -36.84 4.36 69.21
N ASN A 61 -37.11 4.17 70.50
CA ASN A 61 -38.00 3.15 71.02
C ASN A 61 -39.47 3.60 71.03
N THR A 62 -39.82 4.73 70.42
CA THR A 62 -41.20 5.22 70.35
C THR A 62 -41.99 4.70 69.16
N GLY A 63 -41.37 3.91 68.27
CA GLY A 63 -42.01 3.48 67.02
C GLY A 63 -42.30 4.67 66.09
N ALA A 64 -41.37 5.62 65.97
CA ALA A 64 -41.48 6.75 65.06
C ALA A 64 -41.02 6.38 63.64
N VAL A 65 -41.74 6.90 62.64
CA VAL A 65 -41.44 6.78 61.21
C VAL A 65 -41.24 8.17 60.63
N GLN A 66 -40.14 8.36 59.89
CA GLN A 66 -39.85 9.56 59.13
C GLN A 66 -40.18 9.37 57.66
N ILE A 67 -40.89 10.33 57.08
CA ILE A 67 -41.26 10.40 55.68
C ILE A 67 -40.66 11.68 55.10
N SER A 68 -39.81 11.60 54.08
CA SER A 68 -39.30 12.80 53.41
C SER A 68 -40.42 13.54 52.67
N THR A 69 -40.27 14.86 52.53
CA THR A 69 -41.15 15.66 51.66
C THR A 69 -41.08 15.16 50.23
N GLY A 70 -42.19 15.23 49.50
CA GLY A 70 -42.25 14.75 48.12
C GLY A 70 -43.62 14.91 47.51
N VAL A 71 -43.84 14.27 46.36
CA VAL A 71 -45.10 14.36 45.61
C VAL A 71 -45.50 12.97 45.10
N ALA A 72 -46.76 12.62 45.31
CA ALA A 72 -47.38 11.45 44.69
C ALA A 72 -48.49 11.89 43.71
N LEU A 73 -48.94 10.96 42.88
CA LEU A 73 -50.03 11.10 41.93
C LEU A 73 -51.04 9.98 42.19
N ASN A 74 -52.31 10.31 42.43
CA ASN A 74 -53.36 9.30 42.64
C ASN A 74 -53.91 8.74 41.31
N ALA A 75 -54.81 7.76 41.39
CA ALA A 75 -55.43 7.15 40.20
C ALA A 75 -56.36 8.09 39.41
N ALA A 76 -56.76 9.23 39.99
CA ALA A 76 -57.53 10.27 39.31
C ALA A 76 -56.63 11.29 38.61
N GLY A 77 -55.30 11.20 38.73
CA GLY A 77 -54.37 12.20 38.19
C GLY A 77 -54.19 13.44 39.09
N LYS A 78 -54.67 13.39 40.34
CA LYS A 78 -54.48 14.46 41.33
C LYS A 78 -53.11 14.32 42.01
N LEU A 79 -52.37 15.43 42.07
CA LEU A 79 -51.10 15.52 42.78
C LEU A 79 -51.33 15.57 44.30
N ILE A 80 -50.47 14.88 45.03
CA ILE A 80 -50.48 14.80 46.50
C ILE A 80 -49.13 15.34 47.01
N PRO A 81 -48.98 16.65 47.22
CA PRO A 81 -47.74 17.24 47.70
C PRO A 81 -47.62 17.13 49.23
N LEU A 82 -46.58 16.44 49.70
CA LEU A 82 -46.14 16.47 51.10
C LEU A 82 -45.01 17.49 51.24
N SER A 83 -45.36 18.76 51.47
CA SER A 83 -44.38 19.86 51.50
C SER A 83 -44.17 20.47 52.88
N ASN A 84 -45.28 20.77 53.60
CA ASN A 84 -45.23 21.56 54.83
C ASN A 84 -45.88 20.84 56.03
N ARG A 85 -46.95 20.08 55.80
CA ARG A 85 -47.68 19.33 56.82
C ARG A 85 -48.51 18.20 56.21
N ALA A 86 -48.96 17.30 57.06
CA ALA A 86 -49.91 16.24 56.78
C ALA A 86 -50.89 16.09 57.96
N SER A 87 -51.97 15.34 57.73
CA SER A 87 -52.83 14.85 58.82
C SER A 87 -52.54 13.37 59.04
N PHE A 88 -52.43 12.93 60.28
CA PHE A 88 -52.26 11.53 60.66
C PHE A 88 -53.13 11.23 61.89
N ALA A 89 -54.00 10.21 61.81
CA ALA A 89 -54.95 9.86 62.87
C ALA A 89 -55.79 11.05 63.39
N GLY A 90 -56.12 12.00 62.49
CA GLY A 90 -56.87 13.22 62.82
C GLY A 90 -56.05 14.31 63.52
N GLN A 91 -54.73 14.15 63.64
CA GLN A 91 -53.82 15.15 64.17
C GLN A 91 -52.93 15.74 63.07
N GLU A 92 -52.65 17.03 63.16
CA GLU A 92 -51.71 17.70 62.26
C GLU A 92 -50.27 17.31 62.61
N VAL A 93 -49.52 16.93 61.58
CA VAL A 93 -48.09 16.62 61.67
C VAL A 93 -47.34 17.58 60.77
N THR A 94 -46.40 18.33 61.34
CA THR A 94 -45.62 19.35 60.61
C THR A 94 -44.31 18.79 60.09
N VAL A 95 -43.88 19.29 58.94
CA VAL A 95 -42.56 18.97 58.38
C VAL A 95 -41.49 19.69 59.19
N GLN A 96 -40.48 18.96 59.64
CA GLN A 96 -39.28 19.50 60.26
C GLN A 96 -38.06 18.95 59.52
N SER A 97 -37.15 19.82 59.09
CA SER A 97 -35.95 19.41 58.34
C SER A 97 -36.24 18.52 57.12
N ASN A 98 -37.29 18.85 56.35
CA ASN A 98 -37.77 18.10 55.18
C ASN A 98 -38.29 16.68 55.45
N VAL A 99 -38.62 16.35 56.71
CA VAL A 99 -39.27 15.09 57.06
C VAL A 99 -40.53 15.32 57.91
N VAL A 100 -41.54 14.48 57.69
CA VAL A 100 -42.71 14.31 58.58
C VAL A 100 -42.45 13.12 59.47
N THR A 101 -42.58 13.31 60.79
CA THR A 101 -42.44 12.21 61.75
C THR A 101 -43.81 11.81 62.28
N ILE A 102 -44.23 10.56 62.05
CA ILE A 102 -45.45 9.98 62.63
C ILE A 102 -45.08 8.93 63.68
N HIS A 103 -45.91 8.79 64.71
CA HIS A 103 -45.71 7.77 65.75
C HIS A 103 -46.69 6.63 65.53
N ALA A 104 -46.17 5.46 65.15
CA ALA A 104 -46.91 4.22 64.99
C ALA A 104 -46.74 3.27 66.20
N GLY A 105 -45.93 3.64 67.20
CA GLY A 105 -45.75 2.89 68.44
C GLY A 105 -46.88 3.12 69.46
N THR A 106 -48.08 2.64 69.15
CA THR A 106 -49.19 2.59 70.10
C THR A 106 -49.68 1.14 70.26
N THR A 107 -50.42 0.87 71.33
CA THR A 107 -51.04 -0.46 71.56
C THR A 107 -51.99 -0.86 70.43
N ASP A 108 -52.52 0.12 69.69
CA ASP A 108 -53.48 -0.12 68.61
C ASP A 108 -52.82 -0.69 67.36
N TYR A 109 -51.52 -0.45 67.18
CA TYR A 109 -50.76 -0.91 66.02
C TYR A 109 -49.83 -2.10 66.30
N ALA A 110 -49.56 -2.38 67.58
CA ALA A 110 -48.60 -3.39 68.02
C ALA A 110 -48.96 -4.82 67.56
N GLY A 111 -47.95 -5.59 67.14
CA GLY A 111 -48.08 -6.99 66.75
C GLY A 111 -48.76 -7.20 65.39
N LYS A 112 -48.92 -6.14 64.60
CA LYS A 112 -49.57 -6.17 63.28
C LYS A 112 -48.68 -5.52 62.21
N THR A 113 -48.97 -5.85 60.95
CA THR A 113 -48.38 -5.20 59.78
C THR A 113 -49.38 -4.26 59.13
N TRP A 114 -48.94 -3.04 58.85
CA TRP A 114 -49.74 -1.95 58.32
C TRP A 114 -49.15 -1.43 57.02
N ILE A 115 -49.99 -1.03 56.08
CA ILE A 115 -49.58 -0.28 54.91
C ILE A 115 -49.75 1.21 55.22
N LEU A 116 -48.62 1.91 55.26
CA LEU A 116 -48.59 3.37 55.29
C LEU A 116 -48.90 3.88 53.89
N SER A 117 -49.93 4.72 53.76
CA SER A 117 -50.31 5.35 52.50
C SER A 117 -50.51 6.85 52.66
N ILE A 118 -50.38 7.57 51.55
CA ILE A 118 -50.70 8.99 51.44
C ILE A 118 -51.87 9.19 50.46
N GLU A 119 -52.79 10.09 50.79
CA GLU A 119 -53.93 10.43 49.94
C GLU A 119 -54.19 11.96 49.92
N PRO A 120 -54.79 12.49 48.84
CA PRO A 120 -55.05 13.91 48.74
C PRO A 120 -56.11 14.32 49.77
N ASN A 121 -55.79 15.34 50.55
CA ASN A 121 -56.74 15.99 51.45
C ASN A 121 -56.49 17.51 51.44
N GLU A 122 -57.57 18.26 51.61
CA GLU A 122 -57.58 19.72 51.59
C GLU A 122 -58.34 20.21 52.81
N GLU A 123 -57.79 21.22 53.47
CA GLU A 123 -58.39 21.82 54.66
C GLU A 123 -58.51 23.33 54.45
N PRO A 124 -59.50 24.00 55.07
CA PRO A 124 -59.56 25.45 55.11
C PRO A 124 -58.30 26.04 55.77
N ILE A 125 -57.76 27.12 55.21
CA ILE A 125 -56.72 27.89 55.89
C ILE A 125 -57.37 28.68 57.03
N PRO A 126 -56.91 28.51 58.30
CA PRO A 126 -57.48 29.24 59.41
C PRO A 126 -57.48 30.76 59.16
N LEU A 127 -58.57 31.42 59.57
CA LEU A 127 -58.75 32.88 59.43
C LEU A 127 -58.85 33.39 57.97
N THR A 128 -59.12 32.49 57.03
CA THR A 128 -59.47 32.85 55.65
C THR A 128 -60.81 32.24 55.29
N ASP A 129 -61.71 33.03 54.70
CA ASP A 129 -63.06 32.55 54.41
C ASP A 129 -63.13 31.74 53.11
N ASN A 130 -62.10 31.80 52.25
CA ASN A 130 -62.14 31.28 50.88
C ASN A 130 -60.80 30.66 50.40
N GLN A 131 -59.97 30.14 51.29
CA GLN A 131 -58.73 29.47 50.89
C GLN A 131 -58.66 28.04 51.44
N LEU A 132 -58.30 27.12 50.56
CA LEU A 132 -57.97 25.74 50.89
C LEU A 132 -56.45 25.57 50.75
N GLN A 133 -55.92 24.66 51.55
CA GLN A 133 -54.54 24.24 51.50
C GLN A 133 -54.46 22.72 51.43
N SER A 134 -53.46 22.22 50.70
CA SER A 134 -53.19 20.79 50.66
C SER A 134 -52.59 20.34 52.00
N VAL A 135 -53.28 19.42 52.66
CA VAL A 135 -52.86 18.76 53.90
C VAL A 135 -53.04 17.26 53.67
N PRO A 136 -52.12 16.60 52.95
CA PRO A 136 -52.28 15.20 52.61
C PRO A 136 -52.54 14.34 53.85
N LEU A 137 -53.42 13.37 53.71
CA LEU A 137 -53.76 12.45 54.78
C LEU A 137 -52.83 11.24 54.72
N LEU A 138 -52.16 10.96 55.84
CA LEU A 138 -51.37 9.78 56.08
C LEU A 138 -52.23 8.78 56.86
N SER A 139 -52.29 7.55 56.35
CA SER A 139 -53.16 6.50 56.90
C SER A 139 -52.37 5.21 57.07
N LEU A 140 -52.66 4.48 58.17
CA LEU A 140 -52.22 3.10 58.36
C LEU A 140 -53.41 2.18 58.10
N THR A 141 -53.27 1.34 57.08
CA THR A 141 -54.29 0.35 56.70
C THR A 141 -53.77 -1.05 57.00
N GLU A 142 -54.49 -1.86 57.77
CA GLU A 142 -54.04 -3.22 58.15
C GLU A 142 -53.80 -4.09 56.91
N GLU A 143 -52.67 -4.80 56.88
CA GLU A 143 -52.30 -5.64 55.73
C GLU A 143 -53.37 -6.70 55.45
N GLY A 144 -53.81 -6.79 54.19
CA GLY A 144 -54.94 -7.62 53.76
C GLY A 144 -56.23 -6.84 53.49
N SER A 145 -56.33 -5.59 53.96
CA SER A 145 -57.40 -4.67 53.55
C SER A 145 -57.10 -4.03 52.19
N SER A 146 -58.14 -3.73 51.40
CA SER A 146 -57.98 -3.05 50.11
C SER A 146 -57.75 -1.55 50.29
N LEU A 147 -56.68 -1.02 49.71
CA LEU A 147 -56.47 0.43 49.60
C LEU A 147 -57.51 1.05 48.66
N THR A 148 -57.86 2.31 48.91
CA THR A 148 -58.71 3.07 47.98
C THR A 148 -57.90 3.52 46.75
N PRO A 149 -58.55 3.81 45.61
CA PRO A 149 -57.84 4.33 44.42
C PRO A 149 -57.14 5.69 44.65
N CYS A 150 -57.49 6.40 45.72
CA CYS A 150 -56.89 7.68 46.09
C CYS A 150 -55.61 7.53 46.93
N GLN A 151 -55.37 6.34 47.49
CA GLN A 151 -54.25 6.05 48.38
C GLN A 151 -53.05 5.54 47.59
N ILE A 152 -51.88 6.13 47.87
CA ILE A 152 -50.59 5.70 47.34
C ILE A 152 -49.78 5.05 48.46
N PRO A 153 -49.45 3.75 48.35
CA PRO A 153 -48.66 3.06 49.37
C PRO A 153 -47.22 3.58 49.40
N LEU A 154 -46.74 3.87 50.60
CA LEU A 154 -45.38 4.38 50.86
C LEU A 154 -44.48 3.33 51.53
N ALA A 155 -45.01 2.48 52.42
CA ALA A 155 -44.27 1.39 53.04
C ALA A 155 -45.21 0.39 53.73
N ARG A 156 -44.74 -0.84 53.96
CA ARG A 156 -45.26 -1.72 55.00
C ARG A 156 -44.49 -1.48 56.29
N LEU A 157 -45.21 -1.40 57.39
CA LEU A 157 -44.69 -1.17 58.74
C LEU A 157 -45.12 -2.35 59.61
N THR A 158 -44.16 -3.12 60.13
CA THR A 158 -44.44 -4.14 61.15
C THR A 158 -44.03 -3.60 62.50
N VAL A 159 -44.99 -3.47 63.41
CA VAL A 159 -44.79 -2.86 64.74
C VAL A 159 -44.58 -3.95 65.77
N HIS A 160 -43.39 -4.00 66.38
CA HIS A 160 -43.07 -4.95 67.44
C HIS A 160 -43.10 -4.24 68.79
N ALA A 161 -43.85 -4.78 69.74
CA ALA A 161 -43.75 -4.37 71.14
C ALA A 161 -42.48 -4.96 71.76
N VAL A 162 -41.76 -4.16 72.54
CA VAL A 162 -40.60 -4.63 73.30
C VAL A 162 -41.08 -5.10 74.67
N ASP A 163 -41.06 -6.42 74.88
CA ASP A 163 -41.49 -7.01 76.15
C ASP A 163 -40.63 -6.52 77.33
N GLY A 164 -41.28 -6.07 78.40
CA GLY A 164 -40.63 -5.73 79.68
C GLY A 164 -40.07 -4.31 79.81
N SER A 165 -40.25 -3.43 78.82
CA SER A 165 -39.86 -2.01 78.94
C SER A 165 -40.97 -1.16 79.58
N ALA A 166 -40.64 -0.35 80.60
CA ALA A 166 -41.49 0.71 81.12
C ALA A 166 -40.75 2.07 80.96
N PRO A 167 -41.27 3.04 80.18
CA PRO A 167 -42.52 3.00 79.40
C PRO A 167 -42.47 2.00 78.24
N ALA A 168 -43.65 1.62 77.70
CA ALA A 168 -43.76 0.69 76.58
C ALA A 168 -42.93 1.17 75.38
N ALA A 169 -42.00 0.33 74.93
CA ALA A 169 -41.15 0.59 73.78
C ALA A 169 -41.62 -0.21 72.57
N TYR A 170 -41.41 0.35 71.38
CA TYR A 170 -41.78 -0.25 70.10
C TYR A 170 -40.63 -0.12 69.11
N THR A 171 -40.42 -1.18 68.33
CA THR A 171 -39.50 -1.19 67.19
C THR A 171 -40.28 -1.43 65.90
N LEU A 172 -39.76 -0.93 64.79
CA LEU A 172 -40.43 -0.97 63.49
C LEU A 172 -39.54 -1.62 62.44
N ASP A 173 -40.10 -2.60 61.73
CA ASP A 173 -39.54 -3.06 60.47
C ASP A 173 -40.24 -2.36 59.30
N ILE A 174 -39.46 -1.73 58.42
CA ILE A 174 -39.97 -1.01 57.24
C ILE A 174 -39.63 -1.82 55.99
N ASP A 175 -40.67 -2.20 55.25
CA ASP A 175 -40.54 -2.77 53.91
C ASP A 175 -41.09 -1.77 52.87
N THR A 176 -40.19 -1.24 52.03
CA THR A 176 -40.52 -0.26 51.00
C THR A 176 -40.87 -0.90 49.65
N SER A 177 -40.94 -2.23 49.55
CA SER A 177 -41.26 -2.94 48.30
C SER A 177 -42.67 -2.65 47.75
N VAL A 178 -43.58 -2.15 48.60
CA VAL A 178 -44.92 -1.73 48.19
C VAL A 178 -44.96 -0.37 47.48
N ARG A 179 -43.84 0.38 47.48
CA ARG A 179 -43.76 1.67 46.80
C ARG A 179 -43.88 1.47 45.30
N LYS A 180 -44.88 2.13 44.72
CA LYS A 180 -45.03 2.23 43.27
C LYS A 180 -44.54 3.60 42.81
N GLN A 181 -43.50 3.64 42.00
CA GLN A 181 -43.11 4.88 41.29
C GLN A 181 -44.11 5.16 40.17
N VAL A 182 -44.30 6.43 39.82
CA VAL A 182 -45.07 6.79 38.63
C VAL A 182 -44.43 6.16 37.40
N THR A 183 -45.23 5.44 36.63
CA THR A 183 -44.84 4.90 35.31
C THR A 183 -45.68 5.57 34.23
N LEU A 184 -45.14 5.65 33.01
CA LEU A 184 -45.94 6.00 31.85
C LEU A 184 -46.96 4.86 31.60
N GLN A 185 -48.16 5.22 31.12
CA GLN A 185 -49.14 4.19 30.76
C GLN A 185 -48.63 3.33 29.61
N ASP A 186 -48.64 2.02 29.82
CA ASP A 186 -48.24 1.02 28.82
C ASP A 186 -49.09 1.18 27.55
N GLY A 187 -48.47 1.08 26.38
CA GLY A 187 -49.15 1.33 25.10
C GLY A 187 -49.07 2.77 24.56
N ARG A 188 -48.68 3.76 25.37
CA ARG A 188 -48.51 5.16 24.90
C ARG A 188 -47.14 5.45 24.32
N LEU A 189 -46.19 4.52 24.49
CA LEU A 189 -44.83 4.59 23.92
C LEU A 189 -44.63 3.69 22.70
N ASP A 190 -45.65 2.95 22.27
CA ASP A 190 -45.56 1.92 21.21
C ASP A 190 -45.10 2.47 19.85
N ALA A 191 -45.10 3.79 19.68
CA ALA A 191 -44.65 4.48 18.48
C ALA A 191 -43.58 5.54 18.77
N LEU A 192 -42.73 5.35 19.78
CA LEU A 192 -41.57 6.21 19.96
C LEU A 192 -40.61 6.00 18.78
N ASP A 193 -40.55 6.99 17.88
CA ASP A 193 -39.60 7.00 16.78
C ASP A 193 -38.17 6.92 17.33
N ALA A 194 -37.41 5.94 16.87
CA ALA A 194 -36.01 5.75 17.25
C ALA A 194 -35.16 7.01 16.99
N GLY A 195 -35.54 7.84 16.00
CA GLY A 195 -34.90 9.13 15.72
C GLY A 195 -35.00 10.15 16.85
N MET A 196 -35.89 9.94 17.82
CA MET A 196 -36.00 10.78 19.02
C MET A 196 -34.95 10.44 20.10
N ILE A 197 -34.26 9.30 19.98
CA ILE A 197 -33.17 8.91 20.88
C ILE A 197 -31.87 9.56 20.39
N GLN A 198 -31.66 10.83 20.74
CA GLN A 198 -30.47 11.60 20.33
C GLN A 198 -29.20 11.22 21.10
N SER A 199 -29.35 10.71 22.33
CA SER A 199 -28.25 10.21 23.16
C SER A 199 -28.76 9.21 24.19
N GLY A 200 -27.90 8.31 24.66
CA GLY A 200 -28.23 7.33 25.69
C GLY A 200 -27.46 6.02 25.54
N VAL A 201 -27.51 5.19 26.58
CA VAL A 201 -27.03 3.81 26.53
C VAL A 201 -28.25 2.90 26.46
N LEU A 202 -28.41 2.19 25.35
CA LEU A 202 -29.37 1.10 25.25
C LEU A 202 -28.73 -0.16 25.85
N ASP A 203 -29.37 -0.74 26.85
CA ASP A 203 -29.00 -2.06 27.35
C ASP A 203 -29.03 -3.06 26.18
N VAL A 204 -27.97 -3.85 26.03
CA VAL A 204 -27.82 -4.83 24.94
C VAL A 204 -29.00 -5.80 24.91
N ALA A 205 -29.58 -6.15 26.06
CA ALA A 205 -30.74 -7.03 26.14
C ALA A 205 -32.03 -6.41 25.54
N ARG A 206 -32.07 -5.09 25.37
CA ARG A 206 -33.19 -4.34 24.77
C ARG A 206 -32.99 -4.05 23.28
N ILE A 207 -31.80 -4.32 22.73
CA ILE A 207 -31.56 -4.19 21.30
C ILE A 207 -32.14 -5.45 20.64
N PRO A 208 -33.17 -5.34 19.78
CA PRO A 208 -33.69 -6.48 19.06
C PRO A 208 -32.60 -7.11 18.19
N LYS A 209 -32.72 -8.39 17.87
CA LYS A 209 -31.78 -9.03 16.93
C LYS A 209 -31.89 -8.33 15.58
N LEU A 210 -30.85 -7.59 15.21
CA LEU A 210 -30.72 -6.96 13.90
C LEU A 210 -30.18 -8.00 12.93
N SER A 211 -30.89 -8.24 11.83
CA SER A 211 -30.33 -9.03 10.74
C SER A 211 -29.33 -8.18 9.96
N ALA A 212 -28.33 -8.82 9.35
CA ALA A 212 -27.22 -8.11 8.72
C ALA A 212 -27.66 -7.21 7.54
N ASP A 213 -28.75 -7.59 6.86
CA ASP A 213 -29.42 -6.81 5.81
C ASP A 213 -30.12 -5.54 6.32
N GLN A 214 -30.23 -5.35 7.64
CA GLN A 214 -30.72 -4.11 8.24
C GLN A 214 -29.60 -3.11 8.56
N ILE A 215 -28.35 -3.45 8.25
CA ILE A 215 -27.16 -2.62 8.54
C ILE A 215 -26.59 -2.10 7.21
N ASP A 216 -27.16 -0.99 6.74
CA ASP A 216 -26.80 -0.38 5.45
C ASP A 216 -25.48 0.40 5.49
N SER A 217 -25.04 0.82 6.69
CA SER A 217 -23.79 1.52 6.90
C SER A 217 -23.30 1.40 8.35
N GLY A 218 -21.99 1.52 8.56
CA GLY A 218 -21.37 1.50 9.88
C GLY A 218 -19.92 1.03 9.85
N GLN A 219 -19.11 1.49 10.79
CA GLN A 219 -17.81 0.90 11.06
C GLN A 219 -17.93 -0.11 12.19
N PHE A 220 -17.71 -1.38 11.89
CA PHE A 220 -17.46 -2.39 12.90
C PHE A 220 -16.00 -2.32 13.32
N ALA A 221 -15.75 -2.24 14.63
CA ALA A 221 -14.42 -2.51 15.16
C ALA A 221 -14.01 -3.93 14.78
N VAL A 222 -12.80 -4.10 14.26
CA VAL A 222 -12.30 -5.39 13.75
C VAL A 222 -12.44 -6.51 14.78
N GLU A 223 -12.23 -6.19 16.05
CA GLU A 223 -12.34 -7.11 17.19
C GLU A 223 -13.76 -7.69 17.41
N ARG A 224 -14.78 -7.02 16.87
CA ARG A 224 -16.20 -7.45 16.97
C ARG A 224 -16.67 -8.26 15.77
N LEU A 225 -15.86 -8.35 14.72
CA LEU A 225 -16.15 -9.23 13.61
C LEU A 225 -15.73 -10.65 14.02
N PRO A 226 -16.66 -11.62 14.06
CA PRO A 226 -16.28 -13.02 14.21
C PRO A 226 -15.36 -13.41 13.03
N GLY A 227 -14.57 -14.48 13.22
CA GLY A 227 -13.77 -15.04 12.13
C GLY A 227 -14.65 -15.23 10.89
N LEU A 228 -14.32 -14.49 9.83
CA LEU A 228 -15.06 -14.56 8.58
C LEU A 228 -14.41 -15.67 7.75
N ASP A 229 -15.13 -16.78 7.58
CA ASP A 229 -14.68 -17.83 6.68
C ASP A 229 -14.56 -17.25 5.25
N ALA A 230 -13.46 -17.58 4.58
CA ALA A 230 -13.13 -17.01 3.27
C ALA A 230 -14.19 -17.33 2.20
N ASP A 231 -14.94 -18.43 2.35
CA ASP A 231 -16.04 -18.83 1.47
C ASP A 231 -17.24 -17.87 1.53
N ARG A 232 -17.33 -17.01 2.56
CA ARG A 232 -18.38 -16.00 2.70
C ARG A 232 -18.06 -14.68 1.99
N ILE A 233 -16.87 -14.52 1.43
CA ILE A 233 -16.50 -13.35 0.65
C ILE A 233 -16.91 -13.59 -0.81
N VAL A 234 -18.13 -13.15 -1.16
CA VAL A 234 -18.71 -13.40 -2.50
C VAL A 234 -18.26 -12.34 -3.53
N SER A 235 -17.84 -11.16 -3.09
CA SER A 235 -17.36 -10.06 -3.95
C SER A 235 -16.50 -9.06 -3.17
N GLY A 236 -15.77 -8.20 -3.89
CA GLY A 236 -14.92 -7.14 -3.33
C GLY A 236 -13.44 -7.28 -3.70
N THR A 237 -12.65 -6.26 -3.38
CA THR A 237 -11.19 -6.25 -3.61
C THR A 237 -10.46 -6.48 -2.30
N LEU A 238 -9.74 -7.59 -2.19
CA LEU A 238 -8.79 -7.79 -1.11
C LEU A 238 -7.49 -7.05 -1.44
N SER A 239 -6.96 -6.29 -0.48
CA SER A 239 -5.60 -5.74 -0.62
C SER A 239 -4.61 -6.91 -0.72
N PRO A 240 -3.59 -6.85 -1.59
CA PRO A 240 -2.56 -7.88 -1.71
C PRO A 240 -1.94 -8.26 -0.36
N ASP A 241 -1.71 -7.28 0.53
CA ASP A 241 -1.12 -7.48 1.86
C ASP A 241 -2.01 -8.30 2.81
N ARG A 242 -3.30 -8.45 2.50
CA ARG A 242 -4.28 -9.25 3.25
C ARG A 242 -4.50 -10.64 2.67
N ILE A 243 -3.91 -10.93 1.50
CA ILE A 243 -3.93 -12.26 0.91
C ILE A 243 -2.74 -13.02 1.51
N PRO A 244 -2.96 -14.08 2.31
CA PRO A 244 -1.85 -14.90 2.80
C PRO A 244 -1.11 -15.54 1.62
N THR A 245 0.13 -15.98 1.84
CA THR A 245 0.84 -16.75 0.82
C THR A 245 0.03 -18.00 0.48
N LEU A 246 -0.56 -18.02 -0.72
CA LEU A 246 -1.36 -19.12 -1.22
C LEU A 246 -0.43 -20.13 -1.91
N PRO A 247 -0.42 -21.40 -1.45
CA PRO A 247 0.22 -22.47 -2.21
C PRO A 247 -0.37 -22.54 -3.62
N ALA A 248 0.48 -22.73 -4.62
CA ALA A 248 0.06 -22.74 -6.02
C ALA A 248 -0.99 -23.84 -6.33
N ASP A 249 -0.94 -24.97 -5.62
CA ASP A 249 -1.90 -26.07 -5.71
C ASP A 249 -3.30 -25.72 -5.19
N LYS A 250 -3.44 -24.62 -4.44
CA LYS A 250 -4.72 -24.11 -3.93
C LYS A 250 -5.40 -23.14 -4.88
N ILE A 251 -4.74 -22.75 -5.96
CA ILE A 251 -5.31 -21.88 -7.00
C ILE A 251 -5.92 -22.75 -8.09
N SER A 252 -7.19 -23.12 -7.93
CA SER A 252 -7.95 -23.90 -8.93
C SER A 252 -8.72 -22.99 -9.88
N GLY A 253 -8.88 -23.40 -11.14
CA GLY A 253 -9.71 -22.69 -12.12
C GLY A 253 -8.94 -21.82 -13.11
N LEU A 254 -7.62 -21.71 -12.96
CA LEU A 254 -6.76 -21.25 -14.05
C LEU A 254 -6.65 -22.40 -15.06
N THR A 255 -7.19 -22.23 -16.27
CA THR A 255 -7.02 -23.24 -17.31
C THR A 255 -5.53 -23.37 -17.66
N GLY A 256 -5.07 -24.55 -18.06
CA GLY A 256 -3.65 -24.76 -18.42
C GLY A 256 -3.15 -23.77 -19.47
N SER A 257 -4.04 -23.32 -20.36
CA SER A 257 -3.82 -22.24 -21.34
C SER A 257 -3.61 -20.88 -20.67
N GLU A 258 -4.43 -20.52 -19.68
CA GLU A 258 -4.32 -19.26 -18.94
C GLU A 258 -3.08 -19.21 -18.07
N LEU A 259 -2.64 -20.32 -17.47
CA LEU A 259 -1.33 -20.39 -16.80
C LEU A 259 -0.19 -20.19 -17.79
N THR A 260 -0.14 -20.88 -18.94
CA THR A 260 0.89 -20.58 -19.95
C THR A 260 0.81 -19.15 -20.50
N THR A 261 -0.38 -18.57 -20.62
CA THR A 261 -0.59 -17.23 -21.20
C THR A 261 -0.28 -16.11 -20.20
N TYR A 262 -0.68 -16.24 -18.93
CA TYR A 262 -0.41 -15.24 -17.88
C TYR A 262 1.08 -15.15 -17.56
N TRP A 263 1.78 -16.30 -17.59
CA TRP A 263 3.22 -16.35 -17.37
C TRP A 263 4.02 -15.94 -18.61
N ALA A 264 3.55 -16.25 -19.82
CA ALA A 264 4.19 -15.75 -21.04
C ALA A 264 3.92 -14.26 -21.30
N GLN A 265 2.79 -13.68 -20.89
CA GLN A 265 2.55 -12.24 -20.93
C GLN A 265 3.52 -11.44 -20.03
N SER A 266 4.08 -12.08 -19.00
CA SER A 266 5.10 -11.48 -18.13
C SER A 266 6.54 -11.70 -18.62
N VAL A 267 6.74 -12.42 -19.73
CA VAL A 267 8.06 -12.84 -20.26
C VAL A 267 8.26 -12.44 -21.72
N ALA A 268 7.18 -12.37 -22.50
CA ALA A 268 7.16 -11.77 -23.82
C ALA A 268 7.31 -10.25 -23.67
N VAL A 269 8.55 -9.79 -23.56
CA VAL A 269 8.87 -8.38 -23.74
C VAL A 269 8.63 -8.08 -25.22
N VAL A 270 7.43 -7.61 -25.56
CA VAL A 270 7.22 -6.88 -26.81
C VAL A 270 7.81 -5.50 -26.55
N PRO A 271 8.94 -5.11 -27.17
CA PRO A 271 9.52 -3.79 -26.94
C PRO A 271 8.60 -2.72 -27.53
N HIS A 272 7.64 -2.24 -26.74
CA HIS A 272 6.90 -1.01 -26.99
C HIS A 272 7.50 0.09 -26.11
N GLY A 273 8.70 0.52 -26.46
CA GLY A 273 9.37 1.60 -25.74
C GLY A 273 10.62 2.06 -26.45
N SER A 274 10.77 3.38 -26.59
CA SER A 274 11.89 4.10 -27.22
C SER A 274 13.27 3.86 -26.58
N GLY A 275 13.36 3.01 -25.55
CA GLY A 275 14.55 2.72 -24.76
C GLY A 275 15.23 1.37 -25.02
N LEU A 276 14.56 0.41 -25.68
CA LEU A 276 15.23 -0.77 -26.25
C LEU A 276 15.70 -0.40 -27.66
N LYS A 277 16.76 0.40 -27.76
CA LYS A 277 17.42 0.68 -29.04
C LYS A 277 18.25 -0.53 -29.45
N ALA A 278 17.57 -1.56 -29.95
CA ALA A 278 18.11 -2.16 -31.16
C ALA A 278 18.26 -0.99 -32.14
N TYR A 279 19.47 -0.64 -32.52
CA TYR A 279 19.70 0.15 -33.71
C TYR A 279 19.75 -0.87 -34.86
N PRO A 280 18.61 -1.32 -35.43
CA PRO A 280 18.71 -1.93 -36.73
C PRO A 280 19.27 -0.83 -37.63
N LEU A 281 20.45 -1.06 -38.22
CA LEU A 281 21.04 -0.15 -39.20
C LEU A 281 20.20 -0.05 -40.50
N ALA A 282 18.95 -0.54 -40.49
CA ALA A 282 17.96 -0.43 -41.53
C ALA A 282 16.68 0.20 -40.95
N ALA A 283 16.50 1.49 -41.22
CA ALA A 283 15.27 2.22 -40.95
C ALA A 283 14.10 1.64 -41.78
N GLY A 284 12.89 1.55 -41.20
CA GLY A 284 11.68 1.80 -42.00
C GLY A 284 10.43 0.91 -41.84
N LYS A 285 10.36 -0.13 -41.00
CA LYS A 285 9.08 -0.86 -40.79
C LYS A 285 8.86 -1.28 -39.34
N GLU A 286 7.64 -1.11 -38.85
CA GLU A 286 7.15 -1.40 -37.49
C GLU A 286 7.13 -2.91 -37.11
N GLU A 287 7.92 -3.75 -37.79
CA GLU A 287 8.00 -5.18 -37.50
C GLU A 287 9.19 -5.43 -36.58
N GLY A 288 8.94 -5.30 -35.27
CA GLY A 288 9.95 -5.45 -34.23
C GLY A 288 10.49 -6.88 -34.09
N THR A 289 11.72 -6.99 -33.59
CA THR A 289 12.29 -8.25 -33.09
C THR A 289 11.35 -8.89 -32.06
N VAL A 290 11.22 -10.20 -32.11
CA VAL A 290 10.36 -10.98 -31.19
C VAL A 290 11.25 -11.66 -30.17
N ILE A 291 10.97 -11.48 -28.88
CA ILE A 291 11.65 -12.22 -27.80
C ILE A 291 10.59 -13.07 -27.13
N GLY A 292 10.84 -14.37 -26.99
CA GLY A 292 9.87 -15.27 -26.38
C GLY A 292 10.40 -16.67 -26.15
N LEU A 293 9.57 -17.51 -25.54
CA LEU A 293 9.92 -18.88 -25.25
C LEU A 293 9.77 -19.73 -26.50
N LEU A 294 10.87 -20.36 -26.93
CA LEU A 294 10.92 -21.26 -28.05
C LEU A 294 10.60 -22.67 -27.58
N HIS A 295 9.56 -23.25 -28.15
CA HIS A 295 9.10 -24.61 -27.90
C HIS A 295 9.53 -25.50 -29.07
N THR A 296 10.40 -26.46 -28.76
CA THR A 296 10.98 -27.38 -29.72
C THR A 296 10.45 -28.78 -29.47
N VAL A 297 9.88 -29.42 -30.48
CA VAL A 297 9.40 -30.81 -30.45
C VAL A 297 10.26 -31.64 -31.40
N THR A 298 10.60 -32.85 -30.97
CA THR A 298 11.41 -33.79 -31.75
C THR A 298 10.59 -34.96 -32.27
N ASP A 299 11.16 -35.69 -33.23
CA ASP A 299 10.64 -36.96 -33.75
C ASP A 299 10.48 -38.04 -32.68
N LYS A 300 11.29 -37.99 -31.61
CA LYS A 300 11.16 -38.86 -30.43
C LYS A 300 10.13 -38.38 -29.40
N GLY A 301 9.38 -37.30 -29.69
CA GLY A 301 8.39 -36.73 -28.79
C GLY A 301 8.96 -35.95 -27.61
N ASN A 302 10.29 -35.72 -27.57
CA ASN A 302 10.91 -34.90 -26.55
C ASN A 302 10.64 -33.43 -26.82
N VAL A 303 10.42 -32.70 -25.72
CA VAL A 303 10.17 -31.26 -25.74
C VAL A 303 11.38 -30.56 -25.16
N TYR A 304 11.81 -29.49 -25.81
CA TYR A 304 12.85 -28.59 -25.31
C TYR A 304 12.32 -27.17 -25.27
N TYR A 305 12.77 -26.42 -24.26
CA TYR A 305 12.51 -25.01 -24.14
C TYR A 305 13.81 -24.22 -24.18
N SER A 306 13.82 -23.14 -24.93
CA SER A 306 14.91 -22.17 -24.98
C SER A 306 14.35 -20.76 -25.04
N MET A 307 15.13 -19.75 -24.68
CA MET A 307 14.77 -18.38 -25.06
C MET A 307 15.10 -18.20 -26.55
N GLY A 308 14.17 -17.63 -27.31
CA GLY A 308 14.35 -17.28 -28.70
C GLY A 308 14.28 -15.77 -28.91
N ILE A 309 15.10 -15.26 -29.83
CA ILE A 309 15.01 -13.91 -30.37
C ILE A 309 14.86 -14.03 -31.88
N GLY A 310 13.66 -13.77 -32.39
CA GLY A 310 13.32 -13.79 -33.80
C GLY A 310 13.49 -12.43 -34.47
N PHE A 311 14.14 -12.40 -35.64
CA PHE A 311 14.39 -11.17 -36.39
C PHE A 311 13.75 -11.25 -37.77
N PRO A 312 13.09 -10.20 -38.29
CA PRO A 312 12.50 -10.21 -39.63
C PRO A 312 13.54 -10.15 -40.77
N GLN A 313 14.83 -10.24 -40.45
CA GLN A 313 15.95 -10.16 -41.40
C GLN A 313 16.99 -11.24 -41.11
N THR A 314 17.81 -11.56 -42.12
CA THR A 314 18.96 -12.46 -41.97
C THR A 314 19.98 -11.85 -41.02
N LEU A 315 20.28 -12.55 -39.94
CA LEU A 315 21.31 -12.14 -38.99
C LEU A 315 22.71 -12.36 -39.57
N VAL A 316 23.57 -11.35 -39.43
CA VAL A 316 24.99 -11.43 -39.79
C VAL A 316 25.84 -11.64 -38.55
N SER A 317 25.52 -10.92 -37.48
CA SER A 317 26.18 -11.08 -36.19
C SER A 317 25.24 -10.68 -35.07
N PHE A 318 25.33 -11.39 -33.95
CA PHE A 318 24.69 -11.03 -32.70
C PHE A 318 25.75 -10.99 -31.60
N ALA A 319 25.78 -9.93 -30.81
CA ALA A 319 26.64 -9.81 -29.65
C ALA A 319 25.87 -9.20 -28.48
N SER A 320 26.09 -9.73 -27.28
CA SER A 320 25.69 -9.10 -26.02
C SER A 320 26.80 -9.35 -25.01
N ASN A 321 27.24 -8.30 -24.35
CA ASN A 321 28.32 -8.40 -23.36
C ASN A 321 27.87 -9.26 -22.18
N GLU A 322 26.65 -9.04 -21.74
CA GLU A 322 26.07 -9.70 -20.60
C GLU A 322 25.77 -11.19 -20.87
N LEU A 323 25.35 -11.52 -22.10
CA LEU A 323 25.21 -12.92 -22.53
C LEU A 323 26.56 -13.63 -22.59
N MET A 324 27.62 -12.96 -23.07
CA MET A 324 28.97 -13.54 -23.05
C MET A 324 29.45 -13.89 -21.65
N PHE A 325 29.04 -13.14 -20.62
CA PHE A 325 29.40 -13.41 -19.23
C PHE A 325 28.47 -14.40 -18.51
N SER A 326 27.27 -14.65 -19.04
CA SER A 326 26.28 -15.56 -18.43
C SER A 326 26.69 -17.04 -18.44
N GLY A 327 27.66 -17.42 -19.29
CA GLY A 327 28.01 -18.83 -19.52
C GLY A 327 26.93 -19.63 -20.27
N LEU A 328 25.79 -19.02 -20.59
CA LEU A 328 24.75 -19.64 -21.41
C LEU A 328 25.23 -19.78 -22.86
N LYS A 329 24.96 -20.93 -23.45
CA LYS A 329 25.24 -21.16 -24.87
C LYS A 329 24.31 -20.28 -25.70
N CYS A 330 24.91 -19.46 -26.56
CA CYS A 330 24.23 -18.65 -27.56
C CYS A 330 24.51 -19.26 -28.93
N ASN A 331 23.46 -19.52 -29.72
CA ASN A 331 23.61 -19.86 -31.12
C ASN A 331 22.86 -18.84 -31.98
N VAL A 332 23.49 -18.45 -33.08
CA VAL A 332 22.97 -17.46 -34.02
C VAL A 332 22.70 -18.18 -35.33
N TYR A 333 21.44 -18.19 -35.73
CA TYR A 333 20.98 -18.73 -37.00
C TYR A 333 20.63 -17.57 -37.92
N SER A 334 21.46 -17.37 -38.95
CA SER A 334 21.20 -16.38 -40.00
C SER A 334 19.91 -16.67 -40.76
N ASP A 335 19.57 -17.95 -40.88
CA ASP A 335 18.32 -18.49 -41.40
C ASP A 335 17.73 -19.46 -40.38
N ARG A 336 16.48 -19.21 -39.93
CA ARG A 336 15.76 -20.04 -38.97
C ARG A 336 15.63 -21.50 -39.41
N LEU A 337 15.67 -21.79 -40.72
CA LEU A 337 15.61 -23.16 -41.26
C LEU A 337 16.87 -23.96 -40.94
N GLN A 338 17.95 -23.31 -40.53
CA GLN A 338 19.20 -23.94 -40.11
C GLN A 338 19.25 -24.24 -38.61
N TYR A 339 18.14 -24.05 -37.88
CA TYR A 339 18.07 -24.39 -36.47
C TYR A 339 18.55 -25.83 -36.22
N ASN A 340 19.48 -25.99 -35.27
CA ASN A 340 20.13 -27.26 -35.00
C ASN A 340 20.11 -27.56 -33.49
N LEU A 341 19.20 -28.43 -33.08
CA LEU A 341 19.02 -28.83 -31.68
C LEU A 341 20.29 -29.48 -31.08
N ALA A 342 21.11 -30.17 -31.85
CA ALA A 342 22.38 -30.72 -31.34
C ALA A 342 23.37 -29.60 -30.99
N ALA A 343 23.37 -28.51 -31.75
CA ALA A 343 24.15 -27.30 -31.42
C ALA A 343 23.58 -26.58 -30.19
N GLU A 344 22.33 -26.83 -29.82
CA GLU A 344 21.69 -26.31 -28.61
C GLU A 344 21.93 -27.16 -27.35
N GLY A 345 22.58 -28.32 -27.47
CA GLY A 345 22.75 -29.25 -26.34
C GLY A 345 21.63 -30.29 -26.22
N GLY A 346 20.74 -30.39 -27.21
CA GLY A 346 19.90 -31.57 -27.38
C GLY A 346 20.71 -32.78 -27.86
N THR A 347 20.10 -33.96 -27.81
CA THR A 347 20.79 -35.20 -28.18
C THR A 347 20.93 -35.31 -29.70
N ALA A 348 22.12 -35.67 -30.19
CA ALA A 348 22.45 -35.70 -31.61
C ALA A 348 21.61 -36.66 -32.48
N GLU A 349 20.83 -37.55 -31.87
CA GLU A 349 19.97 -38.52 -32.56
C GLU A 349 18.51 -38.08 -32.69
N GLU A 350 18.18 -36.84 -32.32
CA GLU A 350 16.81 -36.31 -32.38
C GLU A 350 16.66 -35.29 -33.50
N THR A 351 15.63 -35.48 -34.32
CA THR A 351 15.30 -34.55 -35.40
C THR A 351 14.21 -33.61 -34.94
N VAL A 352 14.38 -32.31 -35.14
CA VAL A 352 13.36 -31.32 -34.78
C VAL A 352 12.19 -31.44 -35.75
N THR A 353 10.99 -31.70 -35.24
CA THR A 353 9.74 -31.79 -36.02
C THR A 353 8.84 -30.57 -35.83
N GLY A 354 9.06 -29.79 -34.77
CA GLY A 354 8.34 -28.55 -34.52
C GLY A 354 9.21 -27.55 -33.78
N LEU A 355 9.16 -26.29 -34.21
CA LEU A 355 9.86 -25.19 -33.57
C LEU A 355 8.97 -23.96 -33.60
N THR A 356 8.41 -23.54 -32.46
CA THR A 356 7.45 -22.44 -32.41
C THR A 356 7.73 -21.50 -31.26
N PHE A 357 7.42 -20.21 -31.43
CA PHE A 357 7.35 -19.30 -30.29
C PHE A 357 6.04 -19.53 -29.53
N THR A 358 6.11 -19.51 -28.21
CA THR A 358 4.96 -19.69 -27.32
C THR A 358 4.65 -18.41 -26.54
N GLY A 359 3.36 -18.14 -26.35
CA GLY A 359 2.90 -16.96 -25.61
C GLY A 359 3.18 -15.60 -26.26
N VAL A 360 3.46 -15.61 -27.57
CA VAL A 360 3.51 -14.43 -28.44
C VAL A 360 2.17 -14.27 -29.20
N SER A 361 1.98 -13.19 -29.95
CA SER A 361 0.77 -13.01 -30.77
C SER A 361 0.60 -14.14 -31.79
N GLU A 362 -0.65 -14.47 -32.17
CA GLU A 362 -0.94 -15.57 -33.10
C GLU A 362 -0.16 -15.46 -34.43
N ALA A 363 0.07 -14.25 -34.93
CA ALA A 363 0.86 -14.00 -36.14
C ALA A 363 2.32 -14.46 -36.05
N LEU A 364 2.83 -14.70 -34.84
CA LEU A 364 4.21 -15.14 -34.56
C LEU A 364 4.27 -16.61 -34.09
N GLN A 365 3.11 -17.27 -33.91
CA GLN A 365 3.00 -18.67 -33.49
C GLN A 365 2.94 -19.62 -34.70
N PHE A 366 3.98 -19.60 -35.53
CA PHE A 366 4.13 -20.52 -36.67
C PHE A 366 5.38 -21.40 -36.52
N SER A 367 5.44 -22.50 -37.26
CA SER A 367 6.63 -23.35 -37.29
C SER A 367 7.77 -22.63 -37.99
N LEU A 368 8.82 -22.33 -37.25
CA LEU A 368 10.03 -21.71 -37.75
C LEU A 368 10.79 -22.60 -38.75
N LEU A 369 10.48 -23.88 -38.82
CA LEU A 369 11.05 -24.82 -39.78
C LEU A 369 10.31 -24.84 -41.13
N THR A 370 9.18 -24.15 -41.25
CA THR A 370 8.44 -24.06 -42.52
C THR A 370 9.10 -23.02 -43.44
N PRO A 371 9.45 -23.39 -44.69
CA PRO A 371 10.01 -22.45 -45.67
C PRO A 371 9.09 -21.25 -45.92
N GLU A 372 9.66 -20.07 -46.17
CA GLU A 372 8.88 -18.84 -46.38
C GLU A 372 7.86 -18.93 -47.51
N SER A 373 8.15 -19.70 -48.56
CA SER A 373 7.22 -19.93 -49.68
C SER A 373 5.96 -20.68 -49.27
N GLU A 374 6.02 -21.46 -48.19
CA GLU A 374 4.94 -22.33 -47.71
C GLU A 374 4.13 -21.68 -46.58
N LEU A 375 4.65 -20.62 -45.96
CA LEU A 375 3.94 -19.91 -44.91
C LEU A 375 2.72 -19.13 -45.46
N PRO A 376 1.61 -19.08 -44.70
CA PRO A 376 0.51 -18.14 -44.94
C PRO A 376 1.00 -16.69 -44.99
N PRO A 377 0.39 -15.81 -45.81
CA PRO A 377 0.83 -14.42 -45.98
C PRO A 377 1.04 -13.63 -44.68
N GLU A 378 0.23 -13.89 -43.67
CA GLU A 378 0.28 -13.26 -42.34
C GLU A 378 1.53 -13.60 -41.52
N HIS A 379 2.20 -14.73 -41.81
CA HIS A 379 3.40 -15.20 -41.11
C HIS A 379 4.70 -14.90 -41.87
N ARG A 380 4.61 -14.49 -43.15
CA ARG A 380 5.80 -14.28 -43.98
C ARG A 380 6.63 -13.09 -43.53
N ASN A 381 7.95 -13.23 -43.60
CA ASN A 381 8.95 -12.22 -43.20
C ASN A 381 8.87 -11.77 -41.74
N LYS A 382 8.11 -12.45 -40.88
CA LYS A 382 8.00 -12.08 -39.47
C LYS A 382 9.24 -12.47 -38.67
N ILE A 383 9.82 -13.62 -38.95
CA ILE A 383 11.03 -14.14 -38.30
C ILE A 383 11.85 -14.86 -39.36
N ILE A 384 12.95 -14.29 -39.85
CA ILE A 384 13.90 -14.90 -40.80
C ILE A 384 15.16 -15.38 -40.07
N GLY A 385 15.74 -14.52 -39.22
CA GLY A 385 16.87 -14.87 -38.35
C GLY A 385 16.40 -15.30 -36.97
N LEU A 386 17.16 -16.17 -36.31
CA LEU A 386 16.85 -16.68 -34.99
C LEU A 386 18.11 -16.69 -34.12
N VAL A 387 18.00 -16.22 -32.88
CA VAL A 387 19.02 -16.41 -31.86
C VAL A 387 18.41 -17.16 -30.69
N THR A 388 19.15 -18.11 -30.13
CA THR A 388 18.65 -19.02 -29.11
C THR A 388 19.60 -19.10 -27.93
N TYR A 389 19.02 -19.30 -26.74
CA TYR A 389 19.76 -19.36 -25.48
C TYR A 389 19.19 -20.39 -24.53
N GLY A 390 20.10 -21.05 -23.82
CA GLY A 390 19.76 -21.82 -22.61
C GLY A 390 18.78 -22.95 -22.88
N THR A 391 18.99 -23.72 -23.95
CA THR A 391 18.12 -24.83 -24.32
C THR A 391 18.14 -25.93 -23.25
N GLN A 392 16.97 -26.27 -22.72
CA GLN A 392 16.78 -27.30 -21.71
C GLN A 392 15.74 -28.32 -22.15
N ARG A 393 16.04 -29.60 -21.93
CA ARG A 393 15.09 -30.69 -22.18
C ARG A 393 14.02 -30.71 -21.08
N TYR A 394 12.75 -30.72 -21.48
CA TYR A 394 11.64 -30.98 -20.59
C TYR A 394 11.50 -32.49 -20.35
N GLN A 395 11.59 -32.92 -19.09
CA GLN A 395 11.54 -34.35 -18.71
C GLN A 395 10.20 -34.80 -18.08
N GLY A 396 9.13 -34.03 -18.24
CA GLY A 396 7.87 -34.32 -17.54
C GLY A 396 7.01 -35.41 -18.17
N SER A 397 6.96 -36.60 -17.55
CA SER A 397 5.73 -37.43 -17.44
C SER A 397 5.09 -37.36 -16.05
N VAL A 398 5.66 -36.56 -15.15
CA VAL A 398 5.22 -36.33 -13.77
C VAL A 398 5.28 -34.83 -13.52
N THR A 399 4.21 -34.28 -12.94
CA THR A 399 4.08 -32.88 -12.52
C THR A 399 5.38 -32.40 -11.85
N PRO A 400 6.08 -31.39 -12.39
CA PRO A 400 7.47 -31.17 -12.03
C PRO A 400 7.60 -30.41 -10.70
N THR A 401 8.56 -30.84 -9.88
CA THR A 401 9.03 -30.12 -8.68
C THR A 401 9.80 -28.84 -9.03
N ILE A 402 10.23 -28.70 -10.30
CA ILE A 402 10.79 -27.47 -10.88
C ILE A 402 9.78 -27.03 -11.94
N GLY A 403 8.85 -26.16 -11.55
CA GLY A 403 7.80 -25.69 -12.45
C GLY A 403 8.40 -25.04 -13.71
N ILE A 404 7.66 -25.05 -14.81
CA ILE A 404 8.00 -24.25 -16.01
C ILE A 404 8.32 -22.79 -15.63
N GLY A 405 7.66 -22.26 -14.58
CA GLY A 405 7.96 -20.95 -14.00
C GLY A 405 9.38 -20.78 -13.44
N GLU A 406 10.03 -21.83 -12.93
CA GLU A 406 11.40 -21.76 -12.40
C GLU A 406 12.43 -21.83 -13.54
N ILE A 407 12.19 -22.63 -14.58
CA ILE A 407 13.00 -22.60 -15.82
C ILE A 407 12.91 -21.22 -16.46
N VAL A 408 11.70 -20.67 -16.55
CA VAL A 408 11.44 -19.35 -17.12
C VAL A 408 12.00 -18.23 -16.24
N ALA A 409 11.91 -18.32 -14.91
CA ALA A 409 12.54 -17.37 -13.99
C ALA A 409 14.06 -17.41 -14.10
N ASN A 410 14.67 -18.59 -14.14
CA ASN A 410 16.11 -18.75 -14.34
C ASN A 410 16.57 -18.16 -15.68
N ILE A 411 15.78 -18.34 -16.75
CA ILE A 411 16.08 -17.74 -18.06
C ILE A 411 15.86 -16.22 -18.05
N ARG A 412 14.77 -15.73 -17.46
CA ARG A 412 14.44 -14.30 -17.38
C ARG A 412 15.46 -13.52 -16.53
N ASP A 413 15.77 -14.05 -15.35
CA ASP A 413 16.69 -13.44 -14.41
C ASP A 413 18.14 -13.51 -14.93
N ALA A 414 18.44 -14.50 -15.77
CA ALA A 414 19.67 -14.55 -16.54
C ALA A 414 19.66 -13.66 -17.79
N VAL A 415 18.59 -12.94 -18.16
CA VAL A 415 18.48 -12.16 -19.42
C VAL A 415 18.06 -10.69 -19.23
N SER A 416 17.51 -10.31 -18.08
CA SER A 416 17.09 -8.95 -17.76
C SER A 416 18.20 -8.22 -16.99
N PRO A 417 19.18 -7.58 -17.67
CA PRO A 417 18.97 -6.40 -18.51
C PRO A 417 19.95 -6.32 -19.71
N PHE A 418 19.84 -7.19 -20.70
CA PHE A 418 20.89 -7.28 -21.72
C PHE A 418 20.77 -6.24 -22.82
N GLN A 419 21.82 -5.45 -23.01
CA GLN A 419 22.03 -4.72 -24.26
C GLN A 419 22.61 -5.68 -25.30
N TYR A 420 21.96 -5.77 -26.45
CA TYR A 420 22.48 -6.55 -27.57
C TYR A 420 22.67 -5.71 -28.82
N TRP A 421 23.70 -6.06 -29.57
CA TRP A 421 23.97 -5.57 -30.91
C TRP A 421 23.65 -6.68 -31.91
N ALA A 422 22.65 -6.46 -32.76
CA ALA A 422 22.35 -7.34 -33.88
C ALA A 422 22.65 -6.60 -35.19
N ALA A 423 23.60 -7.11 -35.97
CA ALA A 423 23.77 -6.69 -37.35
C ALA A 423 22.95 -7.63 -38.22
N ALA A 424 21.92 -7.11 -38.85
CA ALA A 424 21.15 -7.82 -39.85
C ALA A 424 21.57 -7.36 -41.25
N ASN A 425 21.59 -8.27 -42.22
CA ASN A 425 21.84 -7.93 -43.61
C ASN A 425 20.53 -7.39 -44.19
N PRO A 426 20.45 -6.12 -44.62
CA PRO A 426 19.32 -5.64 -45.38
C PRO A 426 19.40 -6.22 -46.79
N SER A 427 19.01 -7.48 -46.94
CA SER A 427 18.72 -8.19 -48.19
C SER A 427 19.34 -7.59 -49.47
N PHE A 428 20.67 -7.47 -49.56
CA PHE A 428 21.38 -7.16 -50.81
C PHE A 428 22.81 -7.72 -50.70
N SER A 429 23.38 -8.10 -51.84
CA SER A 429 24.74 -8.67 -51.99
C SER A 429 25.77 -7.96 -51.09
N LEU A 430 26.54 -8.73 -50.30
CA LEU A 430 27.52 -8.21 -49.35
C LEU A 430 28.46 -7.18 -50.02
N PRO A 431 28.47 -5.91 -49.58
CA PRO A 431 29.51 -4.98 -49.99
C PRO A 431 30.87 -5.51 -49.54
N THR A 432 31.93 -5.23 -50.30
CA THR A 432 33.30 -5.50 -49.86
C THR A 432 33.56 -4.79 -48.53
N VAL A 433 34.48 -5.30 -47.71
CA VAL A 433 34.79 -4.68 -46.42
C VAL A 433 35.24 -3.24 -46.52
N GLU A 434 35.87 -2.86 -47.63
CA GLU A 434 36.18 -1.47 -47.93
C GLU A 434 34.92 -0.62 -48.15
N ALA A 435 33.92 -1.17 -48.85
CA ALA A 435 32.63 -0.50 -49.02
C ALA A 435 31.85 -0.39 -47.70
N LEU A 436 31.90 -1.40 -46.82
CA LEU A 436 31.35 -1.32 -45.47
C LEU A 436 32.06 -0.24 -44.64
N ALA A 437 33.40 -0.22 -44.66
CA ALA A 437 34.18 0.80 -43.96
C ALA A 437 33.84 2.21 -44.48
N GLN A 438 33.72 2.38 -45.80
CA GLN A 438 33.34 3.65 -46.42
C GLN A 438 31.92 4.08 -46.03
N GLN A 439 30.99 3.13 -45.91
CA GLN A 439 29.65 3.40 -45.42
C GLN A 439 29.66 3.86 -43.95
N LEU A 440 30.41 3.20 -43.07
CA LEU A 440 30.55 3.61 -41.67
C LEU A 440 31.15 5.02 -41.55
N LYS A 441 32.16 5.34 -42.37
CA LYS A 441 32.72 6.69 -42.47
C LYS A 441 31.69 7.72 -42.93
N ASN A 442 30.93 7.41 -43.99
CA ASN A 442 29.89 8.30 -44.51
C ASN A 442 28.77 8.53 -43.48
N ASN A 443 28.56 7.58 -42.57
CA ASN A 443 27.65 7.69 -41.44
C ASN A 443 28.25 8.45 -40.25
N GLY A 444 29.46 9.00 -40.38
CA GLY A 444 30.11 9.85 -39.38
C GLY A 444 30.90 9.10 -38.30
N LEU A 445 31.08 7.77 -38.41
CA LEU A 445 31.89 7.04 -37.45
C LEU A 445 33.37 7.32 -37.65
N ILE A 446 34.10 7.41 -36.54
CA ILE A 446 35.56 7.48 -36.51
C ILE A 446 36.18 6.06 -36.43
N ALA A 447 37.47 5.95 -36.72
CA ALA A 447 38.18 4.66 -36.78
C ALA A 447 37.99 3.79 -35.52
N PRO A 448 38.06 4.32 -34.27
CA PRO A 448 37.84 3.52 -33.07
C PRO A 448 36.45 2.91 -32.96
N ASP A 449 35.41 3.65 -33.37
CA ASP A 449 34.02 3.21 -33.28
C ASP A 449 33.67 2.22 -34.41
N ALA A 450 34.27 2.40 -35.59
CA ALA A 450 34.07 1.51 -36.73
C ALA A 450 34.82 0.18 -36.59
N ALA A 451 35.95 0.17 -35.86
CA ALA A 451 36.84 -1.00 -35.80
C ALA A 451 36.19 -2.28 -35.22
N PRO A 452 35.40 -2.25 -34.13
CA PRO A 452 34.69 -3.43 -33.63
C PRO A 452 33.71 -4.00 -34.67
N ILE A 453 33.00 -3.13 -35.39
CA ILE A 453 32.02 -3.51 -36.41
C ILE A 453 32.72 -4.18 -37.59
N LEU A 454 33.80 -3.58 -38.09
CA LEU A 454 34.58 -4.13 -39.21
C LEU A 454 35.25 -5.46 -38.85
N ALA A 455 35.80 -5.58 -37.64
CA ALA A 455 36.41 -6.81 -37.16
C ALA A 455 35.38 -7.94 -36.97
N GLY A 456 34.17 -7.60 -36.50
CA GLY A 456 33.06 -8.56 -36.34
C GLY A 456 32.50 -9.07 -37.67
N GLN A 457 32.48 -8.21 -38.70
CA GLN A 457 31.94 -8.54 -40.02
C GLN A 457 32.91 -9.35 -40.88
N GLN A 458 34.22 -9.22 -40.66
CA GLN A 458 35.22 -10.02 -41.37
C GLN A 458 36.31 -10.54 -40.40
N PRO A 459 36.13 -11.74 -39.84
CA PRO A 459 37.09 -12.35 -38.91
C PRO A 459 38.51 -12.50 -39.45
N SER A 460 38.71 -12.51 -40.77
CA SER A 460 40.05 -12.53 -41.38
C SER A 460 40.83 -11.24 -41.16
N LEU A 461 40.17 -10.09 -40.92
CA LEU A 461 40.85 -8.85 -40.49
C LEU A 461 41.38 -8.99 -39.06
N HIS A 462 40.65 -9.69 -38.19
CA HIS A 462 41.11 -10.03 -36.84
C HIS A 462 42.34 -10.96 -36.88
N ALA A 463 42.44 -11.81 -37.90
CA ALA A 463 43.62 -12.65 -38.13
C ALA A 463 44.83 -11.87 -38.68
N ASN A 464 44.61 -10.79 -39.44
CA ASN A 464 45.67 -9.97 -40.03
C ASN A 464 45.56 -8.49 -39.61
N ALA A 465 46.07 -8.20 -38.41
CA ALA A 465 46.06 -6.86 -37.83
C ALA A 465 46.76 -5.80 -38.71
N LEU A 466 47.75 -6.17 -39.52
CA LEU A 466 48.42 -5.22 -40.42
C LEU A 466 47.48 -4.74 -41.53
N SER A 467 46.80 -5.66 -42.21
CA SER A 467 45.79 -5.32 -43.23
C SER A 467 44.62 -4.55 -42.64
N PHE A 468 44.32 -4.77 -41.35
CA PHE A 468 43.29 -4.00 -40.66
C PHE A 468 43.73 -2.56 -40.37
N ILE A 469 44.98 -2.34 -39.96
CA ILE A 469 45.57 -0.99 -39.85
C ILE A 469 45.51 -0.27 -41.20
N GLU A 470 45.89 -0.95 -42.29
CA GLU A 470 45.86 -0.38 -43.64
C GLU A 470 44.46 0.07 -44.04
N LEU A 471 43.44 -0.75 -43.75
CA LEU A 471 42.04 -0.40 -44.00
C LEU A 471 41.61 0.83 -43.18
N LEU A 472 41.94 0.86 -41.88
CA LEU A 472 41.56 1.96 -41.00
C LEU A 472 42.22 3.28 -41.43
N VAL A 473 43.50 3.27 -41.75
CA VAL A 473 44.24 4.46 -42.20
C VAL A 473 43.75 4.92 -43.59
N LYS A 474 43.42 3.97 -44.48
CA LYS A 474 42.91 4.28 -45.82
C LYS A 474 41.54 4.94 -45.78
N VAL A 475 40.61 4.37 -45.01
CA VAL A 475 39.21 4.80 -45.02
C VAL A 475 38.95 5.94 -44.03
N PHE A 476 39.62 5.93 -42.87
CA PHE A 476 39.42 6.90 -41.79
C PHE A 476 40.69 7.75 -41.52
N PRO A 477 41.26 8.44 -42.53
CA PRO A 477 42.56 9.10 -42.39
C PRO A 477 42.58 10.19 -41.30
N GLU A 478 41.43 10.81 -41.00
CA GLU A 478 41.31 11.86 -39.99
C GLU A 478 41.37 11.32 -38.55
N SER A 479 40.81 10.12 -38.32
CA SER A 479 40.74 9.48 -37.00
C SER A 479 41.70 8.30 -36.83
N ALA A 480 42.49 8.00 -37.85
CA ALA A 480 43.61 7.07 -37.84
C ALA A 480 44.93 7.78 -38.21
N ALA A 481 44.99 9.10 -38.06
CA ALA A 481 46.16 9.92 -38.40
C ALA A 481 47.36 9.63 -37.49
N GLN A 482 47.10 9.39 -36.20
CA GLN A 482 48.13 9.18 -35.19
C GLN A 482 48.23 7.69 -34.79
N PRO A 483 49.44 7.17 -34.53
CA PRO A 483 49.64 5.79 -34.09
C PRO A 483 48.81 5.40 -32.86
N ALA A 484 48.62 6.33 -31.91
CA ALA A 484 47.80 6.10 -30.73
C ALA A 484 46.31 5.87 -31.06
N GLN A 485 45.76 6.56 -32.07
CA GLN A 485 44.36 6.38 -32.49
C GLN A 485 44.16 5.04 -33.21
N VAL A 486 45.15 4.61 -33.99
CA VAL A 486 45.15 3.28 -34.60
C VAL A 486 45.26 2.20 -33.51
N ALA A 487 46.13 2.40 -32.52
CA ALA A 487 46.25 1.49 -31.40
C ALA A 487 44.94 1.38 -30.60
N TRP A 488 44.24 2.49 -30.37
CA TRP A 488 42.90 2.50 -29.77
C TRP A 488 41.88 1.73 -30.62
N SER A 489 41.91 1.90 -31.94
CA SER A 489 41.00 1.18 -32.84
C SER A 489 41.24 -0.33 -32.82
N LEU A 490 42.50 -0.77 -32.74
CA LEU A 490 42.85 -2.18 -32.61
C LEU A 490 42.43 -2.75 -31.25
N SER A 491 42.59 -1.96 -30.18
CA SER A 491 42.12 -2.31 -28.85
C SER A 491 40.60 -2.47 -28.80
N ALA A 492 39.87 -1.50 -29.37
CA ALA A 492 38.41 -1.53 -29.49
C ALA A 492 37.92 -2.76 -30.28
N ALA A 493 38.67 -3.14 -31.33
CA ALA A 493 38.43 -4.36 -32.10
C ALA A 493 38.85 -5.68 -31.40
N ARG A 494 39.27 -5.61 -30.13
CA ARG A 494 39.73 -6.75 -29.31
C ARG A 494 40.95 -7.51 -29.87
N ILE A 495 41.78 -6.83 -30.66
CA ILE A 495 43.05 -7.40 -31.11
C ILE A 495 44.03 -7.37 -29.94
N SER A 496 44.54 -8.53 -29.54
CA SER A 496 45.47 -8.67 -28.42
C SER A 496 46.64 -7.68 -28.53
N ALA A 497 47.04 -7.07 -27.41
CA ALA A 497 48.13 -6.08 -27.35
C ALA A 497 49.40 -6.57 -28.07
N ALA A 498 49.80 -7.83 -27.90
CA ALA A 498 50.97 -8.40 -28.59
C ALA A 498 50.87 -8.32 -30.12
N ARG A 499 49.70 -8.66 -30.69
CA ARG A 499 49.45 -8.59 -32.15
C ARG A 499 49.29 -7.16 -32.64
N ALA A 500 48.61 -6.31 -31.86
CA ALA A 500 48.45 -4.91 -32.19
C ALA A 500 49.80 -4.18 -32.19
N SER A 501 50.63 -4.37 -31.16
CA SER A 501 51.98 -3.80 -31.08
C SER A 501 52.89 -4.30 -32.20
N ALA A 502 52.84 -5.60 -32.54
CA ALA A 502 53.61 -6.14 -33.67
C ALA A 502 53.18 -5.52 -35.01
N ALA A 503 51.87 -5.42 -35.26
CA ALA A 503 51.33 -4.84 -36.49
C ALA A 503 51.60 -3.33 -36.60
N LEU A 504 51.45 -2.58 -35.51
CA LEU A 504 51.80 -1.16 -35.42
C LEU A 504 53.30 -0.96 -35.67
N GLY A 505 54.14 -1.80 -35.08
CA GLY A 505 55.60 -1.74 -35.26
C GLY A 505 56.01 -1.97 -36.71
N VAL A 506 55.36 -2.90 -37.41
CA VAL A 506 55.57 -3.12 -38.85
C VAL A 506 55.02 -1.94 -39.67
N PHE A 507 53.81 -1.46 -39.40
CA PHE A 507 53.16 -0.42 -40.18
C PHE A 507 53.86 0.95 -40.07
N TYR A 508 54.36 1.30 -38.88
CA TYR A 508 55.02 2.58 -38.61
C TYR A 508 56.56 2.50 -38.66
N LYS A 509 57.14 1.35 -39.01
CA LYS A 509 58.60 1.20 -39.17
C LYS A 509 59.13 2.22 -40.19
N GLY A 510 59.98 3.13 -39.74
CA GLY A 510 60.55 4.19 -40.58
C GLY A 510 59.61 5.36 -40.88
N LYS A 511 58.37 5.37 -40.37
CA LYS A 511 57.42 6.49 -40.49
C LYS A 511 57.47 7.45 -39.29
N ILE A 512 57.87 6.96 -38.12
CA ILE A 512 58.05 7.75 -36.89
C ILE A 512 59.31 7.28 -36.14
N SER A 513 59.82 8.08 -35.21
CA SER A 513 60.95 7.67 -34.38
C SER A 513 60.55 6.54 -33.41
N MET A 514 61.50 5.67 -33.04
CA MET A 514 61.25 4.59 -32.09
C MET A 514 60.80 5.13 -30.71
N GLN A 515 61.31 6.31 -30.32
CA GLN A 515 60.93 6.96 -29.07
C GLN A 515 59.46 7.43 -29.09
N ASP A 516 59.02 8.00 -30.22
CA ASP A 516 57.63 8.42 -30.40
C ASP A 516 56.70 7.20 -30.47
N PHE A 517 57.12 6.14 -31.15
CA PHE A 517 56.37 4.89 -31.21
C PHE A 517 56.13 4.27 -29.82
N ILE A 518 57.19 4.17 -29.01
CA ILE A 518 57.11 3.62 -27.64
C ILE A 518 56.23 4.52 -26.76
N THR A 519 56.40 5.84 -26.84
CA THR A 519 55.60 6.80 -26.05
C THR A 519 54.11 6.73 -26.41
N LEU A 520 53.78 6.54 -27.70
CA LEU A 520 52.40 6.48 -28.19
C LEU A 520 51.70 5.14 -27.95
N THR A 521 52.44 4.03 -27.85
CA THR A 521 51.86 2.68 -27.69
C THR A 521 51.62 2.26 -26.24
N ILE A 522 52.42 2.76 -25.29
CA ILE A 522 52.26 2.45 -23.87
C ILE A 522 50.96 3.05 -23.28
N GLY A 523 50.46 4.17 -23.84
CA GLY A 523 49.22 4.81 -23.39
C GLY A 523 47.90 4.24 -23.94
N SER A 524 47.95 3.30 -24.90
CA SER A 524 46.75 2.87 -25.65
C SER A 524 46.10 1.57 -25.16
N PHE A 525 46.69 0.90 -24.16
CA PHE A 525 46.18 -0.35 -23.58
C PHE A 525 46.21 -0.25 -22.04
N PRO A 526 45.17 0.27 -21.37
CA PRO A 526 45.09 0.12 -19.92
C PRO A 526 45.05 -1.38 -19.59
N ALA A 527 45.71 -1.78 -18.51
CA ALA A 527 45.58 -3.14 -18.03
C ALA A 527 44.10 -3.40 -17.65
N PRO A 528 43.53 -4.58 -17.95
CA PRO A 528 42.14 -4.90 -17.63
C PRO A 528 41.66 -4.52 -16.22
N PRO A 529 42.49 -4.62 -15.15
CA PRO A 529 42.09 -4.17 -13.81
C PRO A 529 41.80 -2.67 -13.69
N VAL A 530 42.50 -1.81 -14.44
CA VAL A 530 42.30 -0.36 -14.41
C VAL A 530 40.97 0.00 -15.05
N GLU A 531 40.64 -0.64 -16.17
CA GLU A 531 39.38 -0.42 -16.88
C GLU A 531 38.16 -0.76 -16.00
N GLN A 532 38.24 -1.85 -15.23
CA GLN A 532 37.17 -2.22 -14.29
C GLN A 532 36.95 -1.17 -13.20
N VAL A 533 38.04 -0.66 -12.61
CA VAL A 533 37.96 0.39 -11.57
C VAL A 533 37.35 1.67 -12.13
N VAL A 534 37.73 2.04 -13.35
CA VAL A 534 37.20 3.24 -14.03
C VAL A 534 35.70 3.12 -14.28
N LEU A 535 35.24 2.00 -14.85
CA LEU A 535 33.82 1.77 -15.13
C LEU A 535 32.99 1.75 -13.83
N GLN A 536 33.50 1.15 -12.76
CA GLN A 536 32.84 1.14 -11.45
C GLN A 536 32.65 2.55 -10.89
N LEU A 537 33.66 3.41 -11.00
CA LEU A 537 33.62 4.79 -10.49
C LEU A 537 32.67 5.68 -11.32
N GLN A 538 32.58 5.45 -12.64
CA GLN A 538 31.58 6.11 -13.48
C GLN A 538 30.15 5.72 -13.10
N GLN A 539 29.90 4.44 -12.82
CA GLN A 539 28.59 3.96 -12.36
C GLN A 539 28.18 4.59 -11.04
N GLN A 540 29.15 4.91 -10.17
CA GLN A 540 28.92 5.62 -8.91
C GLN A 540 28.71 7.13 -9.09
N GLY A 541 28.77 7.66 -10.32
CA GLY A 541 28.64 9.09 -10.61
C GLY A 541 29.80 9.92 -10.08
N LYS A 542 30.97 9.31 -9.86
CA LYS A 542 32.15 10.02 -9.35
C LYS A 542 32.72 10.98 -10.38
N THR A 543 33.15 12.14 -9.91
CA THR A 543 33.92 13.10 -10.70
C THR A 543 35.38 12.64 -10.82
N ALA A 544 36.14 13.21 -11.78
CA ALA A 544 37.56 12.95 -11.95
C ALA A 544 38.35 13.17 -10.65
N GLN A 545 38.00 14.21 -9.89
CA GLN A 545 38.64 14.57 -8.63
C GLN A 545 38.45 13.51 -7.54
N GLU A 546 37.31 12.82 -7.55
CA GLU A 546 37.00 11.76 -6.58
C GLU A 546 37.52 10.39 -7.05
N ALA A 547 37.53 10.14 -8.36
CA ALA A 547 37.92 8.86 -8.94
C ALA A 547 39.44 8.66 -9.02
N VAL A 548 40.19 9.74 -9.20
CA VAL A 548 41.63 9.70 -9.52
C VAL A 548 42.50 8.93 -8.53
N ALA A 549 42.23 9.00 -7.23
CA ALA A 549 43.01 8.28 -6.23
C ALA A 549 42.86 6.75 -6.40
N ALA A 550 41.62 6.26 -6.55
CA ALA A 550 41.33 4.85 -6.75
C ALA A 550 41.89 4.34 -8.09
N ILE A 551 41.83 5.15 -9.15
CA ILE A 551 42.43 4.80 -10.45
C ILE A 551 43.96 4.71 -10.33
N LYS A 552 44.58 5.66 -9.62
CA LYS A 552 46.04 5.64 -9.36
C LYS A 552 46.45 4.41 -8.56
N GLU A 553 45.70 4.05 -7.53
CA GLU A 553 45.93 2.84 -6.73
C GLU A 553 45.77 1.55 -7.51
N SER A 554 44.92 1.53 -8.54
CA SER A 554 44.70 0.35 -9.38
C SER A 554 45.92 -0.02 -10.24
N ASN A 555 46.88 0.90 -10.46
CA ASN A 555 48.12 0.62 -11.17
C ASN A 555 49.26 1.55 -10.72
N SER A 556 50.27 0.98 -10.07
CA SER A 556 51.45 1.69 -9.55
C SER A 556 52.25 2.45 -10.61
N GLN A 557 52.08 2.15 -11.91
CA GLN A 557 52.71 2.94 -12.98
C GLN A 557 52.27 4.39 -12.96
N PHE A 558 51.04 4.67 -12.50
CA PHE A 558 50.52 6.02 -12.41
C PHE A 558 51.34 6.88 -11.44
N ASP A 559 51.95 6.32 -10.39
CA ASP A 559 52.78 7.10 -9.45
C ASP A 559 53.90 7.91 -10.12
N THR A 560 54.40 7.42 -11.24
CA THR A 560 55.51 8.06 -11.98
C THR A 560 55.08 8.66 -13.32
N GLN A 561 53.83 8.47 -13.74
CA GLN A 561 53.36 8.82 -15.09
C GLN A 561 52.03 9.59 -15.07
N PRO A 562 52.02 10.85 -14.58
CA PRO A 562 50.80 11.67 -14.48
C PRO A 562 50.12 11.90 -15.83
N VAL A 563 50.87 11.91 -16.94
CA VAL A 563 50.30 12.04 -18.30
C VAL A 563 49.33 10.89 -18.60
N GLN A 564 49.67 9.66 -18.26
CA GLN A 564 48.84 8.49 -18.55
C GLN A 564 47.56 8.49 -17.73
N LEU A 565 47.67 8.81 -16.44
CA LEU A 565 46.50 8.97 -15.59
C LEU A 565 45.60 10.10 -16.10
N GLY A 566 46.19 11.22 -16.52
CA GLY A 566 45.45 12.36 -17.08
C GLY A 566 44.73 12.04 -18.39
N ILE A 567 45.34 11.25 -19.28
CA ILE A 567 44.67 10.78 -20.51
C ILE A 567 43.43 9.96 -20.12
N LEU A 568 43.59 9.03 -19.18
CA LEU A 568 42.50 8.16 -18.75
C LEU A 568 41.36 8.99 -18.11
N LEU A 569 41.68 9.98 -17.27
CA LEU A 569 40.68 10.89 -16.73
C LEU A 569 39.94 11.68 -17.81
N ARG A 570 40.63 12.16 -18.85
CA ARG A 570 39.98 12.91 -19.95
C ARG A 570 39.05 12.05 -20.79
N VAL A 571 39.33 10.75 -20.90
CA VAL A 571 38.49 9.82 -21.68
C VAL A 571 37.22 9.48 -20.92
N TYR A 572 37.34 9.15 -19.62
CA TYR A 572 36.22 8.60 -18.86
C TYR A 572 35.51 9.62 -17.96
N PHE A 573 36.12 10.77 -17.68
CA PHE A 573 35.55 11.80 -16.80
C PHE A 573 35.62 13.18 -17.48
N THR A 574 35.17 13.26 -18.73
CA THR A 574 35.28 14.46 -19.60
C THR A 574 34.81 15.72 -18.88
N ASP A 575 33.64 15.69 -18.26
CA ASP A 575 32.98 16.88 -17.71
C ASP A 575 33.70 17.45 -16.48
N SER A 576 34.48 16.61 -15.79
CA SER A 576 35.20 16.96 -14.56
C SER A 576 36.72 17.01 -14.74
N SER A 577 37.22 16.87 -15.97
CA SER A 577 38.67 16.91 -16.28
C SER A 577 39.01 17.72 -17.54
N ASN A 578 38.05 18.47 -18.09
CA ASN A 578 38.18 19.21 -19.36
C ASN A 578 38.95 20.54 -19.27
N THR A 579 39.34 21.01 -18.09
CA THR A 579 40.15 22.24 -17.93
C THR A 579 41.45 21.97 -17.18
N PRO A 580 42.52 22.77 -17.42
CA PRO A 580 43.77 22.64 -16.68
C PRO A 580 43.58 22.70 -15.16
N LEU A 581 42.67 23.55 -14.66
CA LEU A 581 42.39 23.69 -13.23
C LEU A 581 41.76 22.42 -12.64
N LEU A 582 40.73 21.88 -13.30
CA LEU A 582 40.06 20.66 -12.82
C LEU A 582 41.01 19.45 -12.85
N MET A 583 41.85 19.34 -13.88
CA MET A 583 42.87 18.30 -13.96
C MET A 583 43.97 18.48 -12.91
N ALA A 584 44.42 19.72 -12.66
CA ALA A 584 45.38 20.01 -11.60
C ALA A 584 44.83 19.61 -10.21
N GLN A 585 43.55 19.88 -9.95
CA GLN A 585 42.86 19.45 -8.73
C GLN A 585 42.78 17.92 -8.62
N ALA A 586 42.47 17.22 -9.72
CA ALA A 586 42.46 15.76 -9.73
C ALA A 586 43.85 15.20 -9.42
N PHE A 587 44.92 15.71 -10.04
CA PHE A 587 46.28 15.28 -9.72
C PHE A 587 46.68 15.59 -8.28
N PHE A 588 46.30 16.75 -7.76
CA PHE A 588 46.54 17.09 -6.35
C PHE A 588 45.87 16.07 -5.41
N ASN A 589 44.59 15.74 -5.65
CA ASN A 589 43.86 14.72 -4.88
C ASN A 589 44.48 13.32 -5.00
N ALA A 590 45.14 13.02 -6.11
CA ALA A 590 45.90 11.78 -6.32
C ALA A 590 47.25 11.74 -5.58
N GLY A 591 47.62 12.84 -4.91
CA GLY A 591 48.84 12.95 -4.12
C GLY A 591 50.10 13.34 -4.90
N TYR A 592 50.00 13.85 -6.13
CA TYR A 592 51.17 14.39 -6.83
C TYR A 592 51.60 15.73 -6.21
N LYS A 593 52.85 15.80 -5.75
CA LYS A 593 53.42 16.98 -5.07
C LYS A 593 54.41 17.77 -5.93
N ASP A 594 54.92 17.16 -7.00
CA ASP A 594 55.91 17.77 -7.88
C ASP A 594 55.23 18.72 -8.88
N LYS A 595 55.33 20.03 -8.61
CA LYS A 595 54.74 21.08 -9.47
C LYS A 595 55.33 21.09 -10.87
N GLU A 596 56.60 20.71 -11.05
CA GLU A 596 57.27 20.73 -12.36
C GLU A 596 56.79 19.56 -13.22
N ALA A 597 56.73 18.35 -12.63
CA ALA A 597 56.18 17.18 -13.30
C ALA A 597 54.70 17.39 -13.68
N LEU A 598 53.89 18.01 -12.81
CA LEU A 598 52.51 18.36 -13.12
C LEU A 598 52.39 19.42 -14.21
N SER A 599 53.29 20.41 -14.24
CA SER A 599 53.33 21.41 -15.31
C SER A 599 53.61 20.79 -16.68
N ALA A 600 54.58 19.88 -16.76
CA ALA A 600 54.88 19.15 -17.99
C ALA A 600 53.70 18.25 -18.43
N ALA A 601 53.06 17.57 -17.47
CA ALA A 601 51.91 16.73 -17.76
C ALA A 601 50.71 17.53 -18.26
N LEU A 602 50.37 18.65 -17.61
CA LEU A 602 49.27 19.51 -18.03
C LEU A 602 49.55 20.20 -19.37
N ALA A 603 50.80 20.58 -19.67
CA ALA A 603 51.16 21.10 -20.98
C ALA A 603 50.95 20.07 -22.10
N THR A 604 51.20 18.79 -21.80
CA THR A 604 50.95 17.69 -22.73
C THR A 604 49.45 17.44 -22.91
N LEU A 605 48.68 17.47 -21.82
CA LEU A 605 47.25 17.21 -21.82
C LEU A 605 46.43 18.38 -22.40
N PHE A 606 46.90 19.61 -22.27
CA PHE A 606 46.21 20.83 -22.72
C PHE A 606 47.15 21.69 -23.58
N PRO A 607 47.51 21.22 -24.79
CA PRO A 607 48.50 21.90 -25.64
C PRO A 607 48.06 23.29 -26.12
N GLN A 608 46.77 23.63 -25.99
CA GLN A 608 46.21 24.92 -26.38
C GLN A 608 46.18 25.95 -25.24
N SER A 609 46.45 25.53 -23.99
CA SER A 609 46.46 26.42 -22.84
C SER A 609 47.80 27.17 -22.74
N ALA A 610 47.75 28.48 -22.48
CA ALA A 610 48.97 29.25 -22.30
C ALA A 610 49.73 28.75 -21.05
N SER A 611 51.06 28.78 -21.08
CA SER A 611 51.89 28.31 -19.95
C SER A 611 51.57 29.03 -18.63
N ASN A 612 51.14 30.30 -18.69
CA ASN A 612 50.69 31.05 -17.52
C ASN A 612 49.38 30.48 -16.94
N ASP A 613 48.45 30.03 -17.78
CA ASP A 613 47.18 29.45 -17.33
C ASP A 613 47.42 28.10 -16.63
N ILE A 614 48.35 27.29 -17.16
CA ILE A 614 48.77 26.03 -16.54
C ILE A 614 49.43 26.29 -15.18
N ARG A 615 50.32 27.29 -15.09
CA ARG A 615 50.96 27.67 -13.82
C ARG A 615 49.92 28.16 -12.80
N ASN A 616 49.01 29.04 -13.21
CA ASN A 616 47.93 29.54 -12.36
C ASN A 616 47.00 28.43 -11.88
N ALA A 617 46.71 27.43 -12.73
CA ALA A 617 45.92 26.27 -12.38
C ALA A 617 46.58 25.42 -11.30
N ILE A 618 47.90 25.17 -11.43
CA ILE A 618 48.68 24.43 -10.42
C ILE A 618 48.71 25.21 -9.10
N ASP A 619 49.04 26.50 -9.13
CA ASP A 619 49.09 27.31 -7.90
C ASP A 619 47.72 27.41 -7.23
N SER A 620 46.64 27.53 -8.00
CA SER A 620 45.27 27.54 -7.46
C SER A 620 44.86 26.20 -6.85
N ALA A 621 45.30 25.07 -7.41
CA ALA A 621 45.04 23.75 -6.85
C ALA A 621 45.79 23.53 -5.53
N PHE A 622 47.06 23.96 -5.45
CA PHE A 622 47.90 23.80 -4.26
C PHE A 622 47.60 24.80 -3.13
N ASN A 623 47.01 25.96 -3.43
CA ASN A 623 46.69 26.97 -2.41
C ASN A 623 45.30 26.78 -1.77
N LYS A 624 44.48 25.83 -2.26
CA LYS A 624 43.14 25.52 -1.71
C LYS A 624 43.14 24.41 -0.64
N SER A 625 44.29 23.80 -0.38
CA SER A 625 44.55 22.87 0.74
C SER A 625 45.25 23.58 1.87
#